data_AF-A0A0W8JC17-F1
#
_entry.id   AF-A0A0W8JC17-F1
#
_cell.length_a   1.000
_cell.length_b   1.000
_cell.length_c   1.000
_cell.angle_alpha   90.00
_cell.angle_beta   90.00
_cell.angle_gamma   90.00
#
_symmetry.space_group_name_H-M   'P 1'
#
loop_
_entity.id
_entity.type
_entity.pdbx_description
1 polymer ?
#
loop_
_entity_poly.entity_id
_entity_poly.type
_entity_poly.pdbx_seq_one_letter_code
_entity_poly.pdbx_strand_id
1 'polypeptide(L)'
;MDSSFADQTMKSMEAPLSYFGFTDFNSGKRAREAFQIYYDKNDPLNSWSDARLKGEFDTLQLYDSKGKPQVRVPMEAGDHGNIPEPFTRYYPEYGKGGERQLIPLDMSNKPMIKFRTVKVIEE
;
A
#
# COMPACT_ATOMS: atom_id res chain seq x y z
N MET A 1 6.38 10.69 5.78
CA MET A 1 5.74 9.75 6.70
C MET A 1 5.59 10.33 8.08
N ASP A 2 4.44 10.96 8.25
CA ASP A 2 3.84 11.15 9.56
C ASP A 2 3.55 9.75 10.16
N SER A 3 4.21 9.40 11.26
CA SER A 3 3.99 8.12 11.95
C SER A 3 2.61 8.05 12.62
N SER A 4 1.86 9.16 12.68
CA SER A 4 0.53 9.21 13.28
C SER A 4 -0.42 8.18 12.66
N PHE A 5 -0.30 7.88 11.37
CA PHE A 5 -1.12 6.84 10.72
C PHE A 5 -0.81 5.43 11.25
N ALA A 6 0.47 5.13 11.50
CA ALA A 6 0.85 3.84 12.07
C ALA A 6 0.36 3.72 13.52
N ASP A 7 0.57 4.76 14.32
CA ASP A 7 0.10 4.79 15.71
C ASP A 7 -1.42 4.70 15.82
N GLN A 8 -2.15 5.39 14.95
CA GLN A 8 -3.61 5.31 14.88
C GLN A 8 -4.05 3.89 14.52
N THR A 9 -3.46 3.29 13.47
CA THR A 9 -3.81 1.93 13.03
C THR A 9 -3.52 0.89 14.10
N MET A 10 -2.39 0.98 14.80
CA MET A 10 -2.06 0.07 15.89
C MET A 10 -3.01 0.22 17.10
N LYS A 11 -3.54 1.43 17.34
CA LYS A 11 -4.51 1.69 18.43
C LYS A 11 -5.92 1.25 18.08
N SER A 12 -6.39 1.55 16.87
CA SER A 12 -7.77 1.28 16.44
C SER A 12 -7.95 -0.13 15.90
N MET A 13 -6.87 -0.77 15.43
CA MET A 13 -6.90 -1.99 14.62
C MET A 13 -7.69 -1.81 13.31
N GLU A 14 -7.77 -0.57 12.81
CA GLU A 14 -8.49 -0.22 11.59
C GLU A 14 -7.72 0.82 10.76
N ALA A 15 -7.75 0.68 9.43
CA ALA A 15 -7.22 1.68 8.51
C ALA A 15 -8.00 1.71 7.19
N PRO A 16 -8.17 2.89 6.54
CA PRO A 16 -8.76 2.96 5.22
C PRO A 16 -7.85 2.27 4.19
N LEU A 17 -8.44 1.45 3.32
CA LEU A 17 -7.74 0.79 2.23
C LEU A 17 -7.08 1.82 1.32
N SER A 18 -5.80 1.59 1.02
CA SER A 18 -4.99 2.39 0.11
C SER A 18 -4.34 1.45 -0.91
N TYR A 19 -3.15 1.79 -1.42
CA TYR A 19 -2.30 0.90 -2.20
C TYR A 19 -2.06 -0.42 -1.44
N PHE A 20 -2.35 -1.54 -2.10
CA PHE A 20 -2.08 -2.88 -1.58
C PHE A 20 -1.63 -3.83 -2.70
N GLY A 21 -0.81 -4.80 -2.34
CA GLY A 21 -0.40 -5.91 -3.21
C GLY A 21 -0.78 -7.26 -2.62
N PHE A 22 -0.38 -8.33 -3.31
CA PHE A 22 -0.74 -9.70 -2.95
C PHE A 22 0.40 -10.50 -2.32
N THR A 23 1.64 -10.05 -2.50
CA THR A 23 2.81 -10.74 -1.99
C THR A 23 3.04 -10.39 -0.53
N ASP A 24 3.24 -11.43 0.27
CA ASP A 24 3.61 -11.27 1.67
C ASP A 24 5.13 -11.03 1.82
N PHE A 25 5.50 -9.93 2.48
CA PHE A 25 6.89 -9.59 2.78
C PHE A 25 7.19 -9.71 4.27
N ASN A 26 8.43 -10.08 4.57
CA ASN A 26 8.94 -10.19 5.93
C ASN A 26 9.80 -9.00 6.37
N SER A 27 10.14 -8.09 5.46
CA SER A 27 10.85 -6.84 5.77
C SER A 27 10.32 -5.67 4.94
N GLY A 28 10.40 -4.45 5.49
CA GLY A 28 9.99 -3.22 4.83
C GLY A 28 10.80 -2.94 3.57
N LYS A 29 12.13 -3.08 3.63
CA LYS A 29 13.05 -2.90 2.50
C LYS A 29 12.66 -3.78 1.31
N ARG A 30 12.35 -5.06 1.54
CA ARG A 30 11.93 -5.95 0.44
C ARG A 30 10.61 -5.51 -0.16
N ALA A 31 9.64 -5.09 0.67
CA ALA A 31 8.38 -4.55 0.18
C ALA A 31 8.61 -3.27 -0.64
N ARG A 32 9.43 -2.33 -0.14
CA ARG A 32 9.75 -1.09 -0.85
C ARG A 32 10.45 -1.34 -2.18
N GLU A 33 11.41 -2.27 -2.24
CA GLU A 33 12.09 -2.62 -3.49
C GLU A 33 11.16 -3.25 -4.53
N ALA A 34 10.22 -4.09 -4.08
CA ALA A 34 9.32 -4.84 -4.93
C ALA A 34 8.15 -3.97 -5.44
N PHE A 35 7.69 -3.01 -4.64
CA PHE A 35 6.63 -2.05 -4.99
C PHE A 35 7.16 -0.69 -5.46
N GLN A 36 8.48 -0.49 -5.48
CA GLN A 36 9.16 0.76 -5.85
C GLN A 36 8.72 1.98 -5.00
N ILE A 37 8.77 1.83 -3.67
CA ILE A 37 8.29 2.85 -2.72
C ILE A 37 9.46 3.73 -2.26
N TYR A 38 9.32 5.05 -2.43
CA TYR A 38 10.27 6.02 -1.88
C TYR A 38 10.27 6.05 -0.35
N TYR A 39 11.45 5.86 0.24
CA TYR A 39 11.70 6.03 1.67
C TYR A 39 13.13 6.49 1.92
N ASP A 40 13.26 7.55 2.70
CA ASP A 40 14.51 8.04 3.28
C ASP A 40 14.37 8.07 4.81
N LYS A 41 15.16 7.23 5.49
CA LYS A 41 15.21 7.16 6.95
C LYS A 41 15.65 8.48 7.61
N ASN A 42 16.41 9.32 6.89
CA ASN A 42 16.90 10.60 7.40
C ASN A 42 15.93 11.74 7.08
N ASP A 43 15.01 11.53 6.14
CA ASP A 43 13.91 12.43 5.82
C ASP A 43 12.57 11.66 5.83
N PRO A 44 12.17 11.17 7.01
CA PRO A 44 10.99 10.35 7.11
C PRO A 44 9.76 11.14 6.71
N LEU A 45 9.69 12.46 6.91
CA LEU A 45 8.50 13.28 6.61
C LEU A 45 8.21 13.40 5.11
N ASN A 46 9.23 13.52 4.26
CA ASN A 46 9.05 13.55 2.80
C ASN A 46 8.99 12.15 2.16
N SER A 47 9.26 11.09 2.93
CA SER A 47 9.08 9.70 2.48
C SER A 47 7.60 9.35 2.24
N TRP A 48 7.33 8.53 1.23
CA TRP A 48 5.97 8.05 0.92
C TRP A 48 5.51 6.99 1.92
N SER A 49 6.32 5.96 2.16
CA SER A 49 5.99 4.91 3.13
C SER A 49 7.23 4.14 3.57
N ASP A 50 7.30 3.85 4.88
CA ASP A 50 8.29 2.96 5.48
C ASP A 50 7.99 1.47 5.14
N ALA A 51 6.74 1.14 4.78
CA ALA A 51 6.29 -0.21 4.42
C ALA A 51 6.50 -1.30 5.48
N ARG A 52 6.82 -0.92 6.74
CA ARG A 52 7.02 -1.86 7.86
C ARG A 52 5.77 -2.15 8.68
N LEU A 53 4.68 -1.39 8.53
CA LEU A 53 3.44 -1.71 9.21
C LEU A 53 2.72 -2.84 8.47
N LYS A 54 2.64 -4.01 9.10
CA LYS A 54 2.01 -5.20 8.55
C LYS A 54 0.75 -5.54 9.34
N GLY A 55 -0.39 -5.52 8.66
CA GLY A 55 -1.68 -5.96 9.20
C GLY A 55 -2.11 -7.31 8.63
N GLU A 56 -2.68 -8.16 9.46
CA GLU A 56 -3.42 -9.36 9.02
C GLU A 56 -4.91 -9.11 9.20
N PHE A 57 -5.71 -9.53 8.23
CA PHE A 57 -7.17 -9.44 8.24
C PHE A 57 -7.75 -10.73 7.61
N ASP A 58 -9.01 -11.04 7.90
CA ASP A 58 -9.59 -12.30 7.45
C ASP A 58 -10.10 -12.23 6.01
N THR A 59 -10.76 -11.14 5.62
CA THR A 59 -11.32 -11.01 4.28
C THR A 59 -11.32 -9.56 3.82
N LEU A 60 -10.89 -9.34 2.57
CA LEU A 60 -11.05 -8.08 1.86
C LEU A 60 -12.00 -8.29 0.70
N GLN A 61 -13.20 -7.71 0.77
CA GLN A 61 -14.18 -7.79 -0.31
C GLN A 61 -13.80 -6.79 -1.42
N LEU A 62 -13.41 -7.33 -2.58
CA LEU A 62 -12.95 -6.55 -3.74
C LEU A 62 -14.05 -6.35 -4.80
N TYR A 63 -15.21 -6.99 -4.65
CA TYR A 63 -16.30 -6.96 -5.61
C TYR A 63 -17.60 -6.52 -4.93
N ASP A 64 -18.46 -5.84 -5.68
CA ASP A 64 -19.82 -5.58 -5.22
C ASP A 64 -20.72 -6.83 -5.33
N SER A 65 -21.96 -6.72 -4.88
CA SER A 65 -22.94 -7.81 -4.93
C SER A 65 -23.32 -8.26 -6.34
N LYS A 66 -22.95 -7.50 -7.38
CA LYS A 66 -23.15 -7.82 -8.80
C LYS A 66 -21.89 -8.39 -9.45
N GLY A 67 -20.81 -8.58 -8.68
CA GLY A 67 -19.53 -9.09 -9.19
C GLY A 67 -18.70 -8.04 -9.93
N LYS A 68 -18.99 -6.74 -9.76
CA LYS A 68 -18.17 -5.67 -10.34
C LYS A 68 -16.98 -5.37 -9.42
N PRO A 69 -15.73 -5.32 -9.93
CA PRO A 69 -14.58 -4.91 -9.14
C PRO A 69 -14.76 -3.51 -8.54
N GLN A 70 -14.42 -3.37 -7.27
CA GLN A 70 -14.35 -2.11 -6.51
C GLN A 70 -12.89 -1.65 -6.31
N VAL A 71 -11.98 -2.19 -7.11
CA VAL A 71 -10.55 -1.84 -7.14
C VAL A 71 -10.07 -1.72 -8.57
N ARG A 72 -8.95 -1.02 -8.77
CA ARG A 72 -8.29 -0.85 -10.07
C ARG A 72 -6.79 -0.77 -9.92
N VAL A 73 -6.09 -0.92 -11.05
CA VAL A 73 -4.67 -0.57 -11.15
C VAL A 73 -4.55 0.96 -11.01
N PRO A 74 -3.62 1.47 -10.18
CA PRO A 74 -3.34 2.90 -10.13
C PRO A 74 -2.84 3.40 -11.50
N MET A 75 -3.11 4.66 -11.84
CA MET A 75 -2.43 5.28 -12.97
C MET A 75 -1.01 5.66 -12.55
N GLU A 76 -0.14 5.82 -13.54
CA GLU A 76 1.22 6.28 -13.30
C GLU A 76 1.27 7.64 -12.56
N ALA A 77 2.44 7.99 -12.01
CA ALA A 77 2.68 9.23 -11.29
C ALA A 77 1.85 9.40 -10.01
N GLY A 78 1.58 8.32 -9.28
CA GLY A 78 0.68 8.40 -8.12
C GLY A 78 -0.75 8.77 -8.52
N ASP A 79 -1.22 8.18 -9.61
CA ASP A 79 -2.56 8.38 -10.18
C ASP A 79 -2.81 9.71 -10.90
N HIS A 80 -1.74 10.43 -11.27
CA HIS A 80 -1.80 11.71 -12.00
C HIS A 80 -1.59 11.59 -13.52
N GLY A 81 -1.17 10.42 -14.01
CA GLY A 81 -0.95 10.18 -15.44
C GLY A 81 -2.14 9.54 -16.16
N ASN A 82 -1.91 9.13 -17.42
CA ASN A 82 -2.97 8.69 -18.33
C ASN A 82 -2.93 7.19 -18.66
N ILE A 83 -1.89 6.47 -18.22
CA ILE A 83 -1.76 5.02 -18.42
C ILE A 83 -1.67 4.28 -17.09
N PRO A 84 -2.10 3.01 -17.03
CA PRO A 84 -1.93 2.18 -15.85
C PRO A 84 -0.45 2.04 -15.46
N GLU A 85 -0.16 2.09 -14.17
CA GLU A 85 1.20 2.10 -13.63
C GLU A 85 1.98 0.83 -14.01
N PRO A 86 3.15 0.96 -14.67
CA PRO A 86 4.02 -0.18 -14.92
C PRO A 86 4.69 -0.68 -13.64
N PHE A 87 4.44 -1.94 -13.27
CA PHE A 87 4.95 -2.53 -12.03
C PHE A 87 6.48 -2.78 -11.96
N THR A 88 7.25 -2.50 -13.02
CA THR A 88 8.72 -2.76 -13.03
C THR A 88 9.59 -1.53 -13.30
N ARG A 89 9.04 -0.40 -13.77
CA ARG A 89 9.88 0.64 -14.40
C ARG A 89 9.47 2.07 -14.09
N TYR A 90 8.46 2.29 -13.27
CA TYR A 90 7.98 3.65 -13.07
C TYR A 90 8.87 4.43 -12.09
N TYR A 91 9.35 3.77 -11.04
CA TYR A 91 10.32 4.32 -10.09
C TYR A 91 11.55 3.41 -9.89
N PRO A 92 12.38 3.20 -10.93
CA PRO A 92 13.52 2.26 -10.88
C PRO A 92 14.56 2.60 -9.81
N GLU A 93 14.66 3.86 -9.39
CA GLU A 93 15.53 4.33 -8.31
C GLU A 93 15.11 3.80 -6.92
N TYR A 94 13.85 3.39 -6.75
CA TYR A 94 13.31 2.89 -5.48
C TYR A 94 13.25 1.36 -5.40
N GLY A 95 13.64 0.67 -6.47
CA GLY A 95 13.71 -0.79 -6.47
C GLY A 95 13.54 -1.42 -7.85
N LYS A 96 13.72 -2.75 -7.88
CA LYS A 96 13.57 -3.55 -9.11
C LYS A 96 12.12 -3.63 -9.60
N GLY A 97 11.15 -3.32 -8.73
CA GLY A 97 9.75 -3.56 -8.99
C GLY A 97 9.44 -5.06 -9.12
N GLY A 98 8.36 -5.37 -9.82
CA GLY A 98 7.91 -6.73 -10.11
C GLY A 98 6.56 -7.07 -9.48
N GLU A 99 6.11 -6.26 -8.52
CA GLU A 99 4.85 -6.51 -7.81
C GLU A 99 3.73 -5.59 -8.27
N ARG A 100 2.52 -6.16 -8.37
CA ARG A 100 1.32 -5.42 -8.75
C ARG A 100 0.68 -4.80 -7.53
N GLN A 101 0.22 -3.57 -7.70
CA GLN A 101 -0.57 -2.86 -6.72
C GLN A 101 -1.98 -2.61 -7.25
N LEU A 102 -2.95 -2.59 -6.34
CA LEU A 102 -4.30 -2.12 -6.59
C LEU A 102 -4.62 -1.02 -5.59
N ILE A 103 -5.57 -0.17 -6.00
CA ILE A 103 -6.18 0.85 -5.16
C ILE A 103 -7.71 0.73 -5.20
N PRO A 104 -8.44 1.24 -4.20
CA PRO A 104 -9.87 1.45 -4.29
C PRO A 104 -10.28 2.12 -5.61
N LEU A 105 -11.40 1.68 -6.18
CA LEU A 105 -11.96 2.29 -7.40
C LEU A 105 -12.27 3.77 -7.15
N ASP A 106 -12.80 4.09 -5.96
CA ASP A 106 -13.06 5.43 -5.47
C ASP A 106 -12.17 5.74 -4.26
N MET A 107 -11.15 6.56 -4.47
CA MET A 107 -10.21 6.98 -3.41
C MET A 107 -10.82 7.96 -2.41
N SER A 108 -12.01 8.51 -2.68
CA SER A 108 -12.77 9.34 -1.75
C SER A 108 -13.64 8.52 -0.80
N ASN A 109 -14.00 7.28 -1.18
CA ASN A 109 -14.81 6.36 -0.39
C ASN A 109 -14.08 5.02 -0.18
N LYS A 110 -13.04 5.07 0.66
CA LYS A 110 -12.14 3.95 0.91
C LYS A 110 -12.78 2.95 1.88
N PRO A 111 -12.83 1.64 1.54
CA PRO A 111 -13.22 0.60 2.50
C PRO A 111 -12.35 0.66 3.76
N MET A 112 -12.97 0.54 4.94
CA MET A 112 -12.22 0.42 6.19
C MET A 112 -11.78 -1.04 6.39
N ILE A 113 -10.47 -1.28 6.48
CA ILE A 113 -9.93 -2.60 6.81
C ILE A 113 -9.97 -2.75 8.32
N LYS A 114 -10.49 -3.88 8.81
CA LYS A 114 -10.39 -4.30 10.21
C LYS A 114 -9.31 -5.36 10.32
N PHE A 115 -8.30 -5.10 11.13
CA PHE A 115 -7.18 -6.00 11.32
C PHE A 115 -7.42 -6.92 12.51
N ARG A 116 -7.03 -8.18 12.36
CA ARG A 116 -6.90 -9.15 13.45
C ARG A 116 -5.59 -8.93 14.21
N THR A 117 -4.51 -8.63 13.50
CA THR A 117 -3.20 -8.30 14.07
C THR A 117 -2.57 -7.14 13.30
N VAL A 118 -1.80 -6.30 13.98
CA VAL A 118 -0.97 -5.24 13.38
C VAL A 118 0.38 -5.29 14.08
N LYS A 119 1.47 -5.29 13.32
CA LYS A 119 2.83 -5.28 13.85
C LYS A 119 3.78 -4.50 12.96
N VAL A 120 4.88 -4.04 13.53
CA VAL A 120 6.01 -3.50 12.78
C VAL A 120 6.97 -4.65 12.48
N ILE A 121 7.28 -4.86 11.19
CA ILE A 121 8.24 -5.88 10.75
C ILE A 121 9.67 -5.31 10.64
N GLU A 122 10.62 -6.20 10.34
CA GLU A 122 12.03 -5.82 10.15
C GLU A 122 12.18 -4.79 9.02
N GLU A 123 13.28 -4.05 9.07
CA GLU A 123 13.72 -3.19 7.97
C GLU A 123 14.20 -4.04 6.79
#